data_AF-A0A815XEC6-F1
#
_entry.id   AF-A0A815XEC6-F1
#
_cell.length_a   1.000
_cell.length_b   1.000
_cell.length_c   1.000
_cell.angle_alpha   90.00
_cell.angle_beta   90.00
_cell.angle_gamma   90.00
#
_symmetry.space_group_name_H-M   'P 1'
#
loop_
_entity.id
_entity.type
_entity.pdbx_description
1 polymer ?
#
loop_
_entity_poly.entity_id
_entity_poly.type
_entity_poly.pdbx_seq_one_letter_code
_entity_poly.pdbx_strand_id
1 'polypeptide(L)'
;QFIARNTAAGQIFIHGDLHAENFGTYMDNHGILNFDVNDFDEGYVGTFTWDVKCLLASLNLVCHRKCFSDEEIKRILIVCVEEYLKQIYEFCKHTKNEFALTLRNTSGKIKELLNKAPIKTNTECLQSWTTVQDFERKLTRSKKVQDVDDLLRADLMHASKKILRYNTRY
;
A
#
# COMPACT_ATOMS: atom_id res chain seq x y z
N GLN A 1 -15.68 24.40 2.48
CA GLN A 1 -16.32 24.34 3.81
C GLN A 1 -16.05 23.03 4.58
N PHE A 2 -15.72 21.90 3.94
CA PHE A 2 -15.42 20.63 4.63
C PHE A 2 -14.04 20.60 5.35
N ILE A 3 -13.08 21.42 4.91
CA ILE A 3 -11.67 21.32 5.35
C ILE A 3 -11.39 22.09 6.66
N ALA A 4 -12.15 23.14 6.97
CA ALA A 4 -11.87 24.01 8.12
C ALA A 4 -12.40 23.50 9.48
N ARG A 5 -13.10 22.35 9.52
CA ARG A 5 -13.74 21.80 10.74
C ARG A 5 -13.11 20.52 11.28
N ASN A 6 -12.00 20.03 10.71
CA ASN A 6 -11.46 18.71 11.05
C ASN A 6 -10.48 18.67 12.24
N THR A 7 -10.28 19.79 12.95
CA THR A 7 -9.55 19.79 14.23
C THR A 7 -10.23 18.94 15.31
N ALA A 8 -11.52 18.61 15.16
CA ALA A 8 -12.27 17.76 16.09
C ALA A 8 -12.06 16.25 15.89
N ALA A 9 -11.48 15.80 14.78
CA ALA A 9 -11.33 14.37 14.47
C ALA A 9 -10.26 13.65 15.29
N GLY A 10 -9.46 14.40 16.08
CA GLY A 10 -8.33 13.84 16.83
C GLY A 10 -7.14 13.51 15.94
N GLN A 11 -5.99 13.30 16.58
CA GLN A 11 -4.82 12.72 15.92
C GLN A 11 -4.88 11.21 16.10
N ILE A 12 -4.80 10.48 14.99
CA ILE A 12 -4.79 9.02 14.96
C ILE A 12 -3.56 8.54 14.17
N PHE A 13 -3.18 7.27 14.33
CA PHE A 13 -2.24 6.68 13.39
C PHE A 13 -2.87 6.62 11.99
N ILE A 14 -2.19 7.22 11.02
CA ILE A 14 -2.55 7.23 9.61
C ILE A 14 -1.47 6.50 8.79
N HIS A 15 -1.80 6.11 7.57
CA HIS A 15 -0.88 5.46 6.63
C HIS A 15 0.24 6.41 6.18
N GLY A 16 -0.04 7.72 6.08
CA GLY A 16 0.96 8.75 5.77
C GLY A 16 1.18 8.96 4.27
N ASP A 17 1.18 7.87 3.49
CA ASP A 17 1.25 7.87 2.02
C ASP A 17 0.21 6.93 1.38
N LEU A 18 -1.06 7.09 1.72
CA LEU A 18 -2.11 6.27 1.12
C LEU A 18 -2.36 6.67 -0.34
N HIS A 19 -2.15 5.76 -1.27
CA HIS A 19 -2.35 5.93 -2.70
C HIS A 19 -2.90 4.67 -3.38
N ALA A 20 -3.38 4.78 -4.62
CA ALA A 20 -4.08 3.70 -5.32
C ALA A 20 -3.26 2.40 -5.46
N GLU A 21 -1.93 2.49 -5.54
CA GLU A 21 -1.05 1.32 -5.66
C GLU A 21 -0.80 0.58 -4.32
N ASN A 22 -1.20 1.15 -3.18
CA ASN A 22 -1.14 0.42 -1.89
C ASN A 22 -2.25 -0.63 -1.79
N PHE A 23 -3.29 -0.54 -2.63
CA PHE A 23 -4.40 -1.48 -2.66
C PHE A 23 -4.05 -2.69 -3.52
N GLY A 24 -4.19 -3.87 -2.95
CA GLY A 24 -3.81 -5.09 -3.63
C GLY A 24 -4.33 -6.34 -2.94
N THR A 25 -3.91 -7.49 -3.47
CA THR A 25 -4.20 -8.80 -2.88
C THR A 25 -3.00 -9.26 -2.06
N TYR A 26 -3.22 -9.60 -0.80
CA TYR A 26 -2.18 -10.02 0.13
C TYR A 26 -2.62 -11.29 0.86
N MET A 27 -1.65 -12.10 1.26
CA MET A 27 -1.89 -13.26 2.12
C MET A 27 -1.60 -12.88 3.55
N ASP A 28 -2.57 -13.05 4.45
CA ASP A 28 -2.37 -12.78 5.86
C ASP A 28 -1.58 -13.90 6.57
N ASN A 29 -1.27 -13.70 7.86
CA ASN A 29 -0.52 -14.65 8.68
C ASN A 29 -1.23 -15.99 8.90
N HIS A 30 -2.52 -16.08 8.56
CA HIS A 30 -3.32 -17.31 8.63
C HIS A 30 -3.46 -17.99 7.26
N GLY A 31 -2.80 -17.47 6.22
CA GLY A 31 -2.85 -18.01 4.86
C GLY A 31 -4.14 -17.65 4.11
N ILE A 32 -4.90 -16.66 4.58
CA ILE A 32 -6.12 -16.21 3.92
C ILE A 32 -5.76 -15.07 2.97
N LEU A 33 -6.20 -15.21 1.72
CA LEU A 33 -6.03 -14.18 0.70
C LEU A 33 -7.09 -13.09 0.87
N ASN A 34 -6.63 -11.87 1.10
CA ASN A 34 -7.46 -10.70 1.35
C ASN A 34 -7.10 -9.58 0.36
N PHE A 35 -8.07 -8.72 0.04
CA PHE A 35 -7.84 -7.46 -0.63
C PHE A 35 -7.72 -6.38 0.44
N ASP A 36 -6.57 -5.75 0.52
CA ASP A 36 -6.26 -4.83 1.60
C ASP A 36 -5.31 -3.73 1.14
N VAL A 37 -5.05 -2.79 2.04
CA VAL A 37 -3.97 -1.80 1.94
C VAL A 37 -2.71 -2.36 2.59
N ASN A 38 -1.56 -2.13 1.97
CA ASN A 38 -0.26 -2.52 2.51
C ASN A 38 0.76 -1.37 2.38
N ASP A 39 1.91 -1.55 3.02
CA ASP A 39 3.05 -0.61 3.05
C ASP A 39 2.88 0.56 4.03
N PHE A 40 2.95 0.27 5.34
CA PHE A 40 2.72 1.24 6.42
C PHE A 40 4.01 1.86 7.00
N ASP A 41 5.11 1.84 6.26
CA ASP A 41 6.41 2.35 6.74
C ASP A 41 6.46 3.89 6.84
N GLU A 42 5.61 4.60 6.09
CA GLU A 42 5.40 6.05 6.19
C GLU A 42 4.35 6.48 7.23
N GLY A 43 3.87 5.54 8.07
CA GLY A 43 2.82 5.81 9.04
C GLY A 43 3.23 6.77 10.16
N TYR A 44 2.38 7.75 10.46
CA TYR A 44 2.58 8.69 11.57
C TYR A 44 1.26 9.11 12.23
N VAL A 45 1.35 9.81 13.36
CA VAL A 45 0.17 10.33 14.07
C VAL A 45 -0.29 11.63 13.42
N GLY A 46 -1.47 11.61 12.81
CA GLY A 46 -1.99 12.71 12.02
C GLY A 46 -3.50 12.69 11.90
N THR A 47 -4.05 13.55 11.04
CA THR A 47 -5.48 13.56 10.74
C THR A 47 -5.77 12.59 9.61
N PHE A 48 -6.79 11.73 9.75
CA PHE A 48 -7.21 10.78 8.70
C PHE A 48 -7.46 11.43 7.33
N THR A 49 -7.81 12.72 7.31
CA THR A 49 -8.02 13.46 6.05
C THR A 49 -6.79 13.56 5.17
N TRP A 50 -5.59 13.37 5.74
CA TRP A 50 -4.35 13.36 4.97
C TRP A 50 -4.34 12.16 4.02
N ASP A 51 -4.52 10.95 4.53
CA ASP A 51 -4.62 9.73 3.72
C ASP A 51 -5.72 9.83 2.65
N VAL A 52 -6.89 10.37 3.01
CA VAL A 52 -7.99 10.57 2.05
C VAL A 52 -7.56 11.51 0.93
N LYS A 53 -6.81 12.58 1.21
CA LYS A 53 -6.33 13.51 0.17
C LYS A 53 -5.29 12.86 -0.73
N CYS A 54 -4.33 12.13 -0.17
CA CYS A 54 -3.32 11.41 -0.93
C CYS A 54 -3.99 10.39 -1.87
N LEU A 55 -4.99 9.65 -1.37
CA LEU A 55 -5.74 8.68 -2.15
C LEU A 55 -6.49 9.36 -3.31
N LEU A 56 -7.19 10.45 -3.05
CA LEU A 56 -7.93 11.19 -4.10
C LEU A 56 -6.98 11.79 -5.14
N ALA A 57 -5.83 12.32 -4.72
CA ALA A 57 -4.81 12.82 -5.63
C ALA A 57 -4.26 11.70 -6.52
N SER A 58 -3.96 10.54 -5.94
CA SER A 58 -3.54 9.35 -6.67
C SER A 58 -4.59 8.87 -7.67
N LEU A 59 -5.86 8.76 -7.25
CA LEU A 59 -6.96 8.39 -8.15
C LEU A 59 -7.13 9.37 -9.29
N ASN A 60 -7.00 10.68 -9.03
CA ASN A 60 -7.03 11.71 -10.06
C ASN A 60 -5.95 11.46 -11.13
N LEU A 61 -4.71 11.21 -10.71
CA LEU A 61 -3.59 10.90 -11.61
C LEU A 61 -3.81 9.61 -12.41
N VAL A 62 -4.32 8.56 -11.76
CA VAL A 62 -4.64 7.29 -12.43
C VAL A 62 -5.72 7.48 -13.49
N CYS A 63 -6.79 8.22 -13.17
CA CYS A 63 -7.88 8.45 -14.12
C CYS A 63 -7.44 9.33 -15.30
N HIS A 64 -6.64 10.38 -15.05
CA HIS A 64 -6.04 11.17 -16.13
C HIS A 64 -5.17 10.32 -17.04
N ARG A 65 -4.32 9.43 -16.49
CA ARG A 65 -3.49 8.51 -17.27
C ARG A 65 -4.32 7.53 -18.11
N LYS A 66 -5.56 7.28 -17.73
CA LYS A 66 -6.52 6.44 -18.45
C LYS A 66 -7.47 7.24 -19.36
N CYS A 67 -7.23 8.54 -19.52
CA CYS A 67 -7.99 9.45 -20.41
C CYS A 67 -9.49 9.58 -20.07
N PHE A 68 -9.85 9.50 -18.79
CA PHE A 68 -11.21 9.84 -18.33
C PHE A 68 -11.46 11.35 -18.46
N SER A 69 -12.72 11.77 -18.66
CA SER A 69 -13.09 13.20 -18.66
C SER A 69 -13.10 13.77 -17.25
N ASP A 70 -12.99 15.10 -17.14
CA ASP A 70 -13.04 15.80 -15.85
C ASP A 70 -14.33 15.51 -15.06
N GLU A 71 -15.47 15.36 -15.75
CA GLU A 71 -16.75 14.98 -15.14
C GLU A 71 -16.74 13.54 -14.61
N GLU A 72 -16.12 12.61 -15.32
CA GLU A 72 -15.98 11.23 -14.87
C GLU A 72 -15.06 11.14 -13.65
N ILE A 73 -13.92 11.81 -13.71
CA ILE A 73 -12.97 11.89 -12.60
C ILE A 73 -13.66 12.47 -11.37
N LYS A 74 -14.37 13.59 -11.52
CA LYS A 74 -15.13 14.20 -10.42
C LYS A 74 -16.15 13.23 -9.81
N ARG A 75 -16.87 12.47 -10.63
CA ARG A 75 -17.81 11.45 -10.14
C ARG A 75 -17.10 10.35 -9.35
N ILE A 76 -15.97 9.84 -9.85
CA ILE A 76 -15.18 8.80 -9.17
C ILE A 76 -14.68 9.30 -7.81
N LEU A 77 -14.15 10.52 -7.75
CA LEU A 77 -13.65 11.11 -6.50
C LEU A 77 -14.78 11.33 -5.48
N ILE A 78 -15.97 11.77 -5.92
CA ILE A 78 -17.14 11.91 -5.04
C ILE A 78 -17.54 10.55 -4.46
N VAL A 79 -17.70 9.53 -5.31
CA VAL A 79 -18.06 8.17 -4.86
C VAL A 79 -17.03 7.62 -3.87
N CYS A 80 -15.74 7.87 -4.10
CA CYS A 80 -14.67 7.46 -3.19
C CYS A 80 -14.84 8.06 -1.80
N VAL A 81 -15.09 9.37 -1.70
CA VAL A 81 -15.32 10.06 -0.42
C VAL A 81 -16.60 9.59 0.25
N GLU A 82 -17.69 9.44 -0.50
CA GLU A 82 -18.99 9.00 0.02
C GLU A 82 -18.91 7.58 0.60
N GLU A 83 -18.30 6.64 -0.12
CA GLU A 83 -18.13 5.27 0.38
C GLU A 83 -17.15 5.21 1.56
N TYR A 84 -16.08 6.03 1.56
CA TYR A 84 -15.18 6.12 2.72
C TYR A 84 -15.91 6.58 3.99
N LEU A 85 -16.69 7.66 3.90
CA LEU A 85 -17.47 8.18 5.03
C LEU A 85 -18.54 7.19 5.50
N LYS A 86 -19.19 6.51 4.55
CA LYS A 86 -20.16 5.46 4.85
C LYS A 86 -19.52 4.30 5.60
N GLN A 87 -18.34 3.84 5.21
CA GLN A 87 -17.62 2.80 5.94
C GLN A 87 -17.28 3.25 7.37
N ILE A 88 -16.76 4.47 7.56
CA ILE A 88 -16.52 5.02 8.91
C ILE A 88 -17.79 4.96 9.76
N TYR A 89 -18.92 5.40 9.20
CA TYR A 89 -20.19 5.40 9.93
C TYR A 89 -20.65 3.98 10.32
N GLU A 90 -20.46 3.00 9.43
CA GLU A 90 -20.74 1.60 9.73
C GLU A 90 -19.83 1.04 10.83
N PHE A 91 -18.53 1.39 10.84
CA PHE A 91 -17.60 1.03 11.93
C PHE A 91 -17.96 1.71 13.26
N CYS A 92 -18.44 2.95 13.24
CA CYS A 92 -18.91 3.60 14.47
C CYS A 92 -20.18 2.94 15.04
N LYS A 93 -21.03 2.38 14.18
CA LYS A 93 -22.26 1.67 14.59
C LYS A 93 -22.03 0.25 15.05
N HIS A 94 -21.07 -0.43 14.44
CA HIS A 94 -20.81 -1.84 14.68
C HIS A 94 -19.41 -1.97 15.28
N THR A 95 -19.32 -2.50 16.50
CA THR A 95 -18.05 -2.93 17.13
C THR A 95 -17.48 -4.19 16.45
N LYS A 96 -17.35 -4.16 15.12
CA LYS A 96 -16.55 -5.13 14.39
C LYS A 96 -15.11 -4.66 14.50
N ASN A 97 -14.34 -5.37 15.31
CA ASN A 97 -12.92 -5.10 15.51
C ASN A 97 -12.06 -5.57 14.34
N GLU A 98 -12.62 -6.38 13.42
CA GLU A 98 -11.89 -6.94 12.28
C GLU A 98 -12.75 -6.87 11.02
N PHE A 99 -12.20 -6.26 9.97
CA PHE A 99 -12.77 -6.19 8.64
C PHE A 99 -11.70 -6.57 7.62
N ALA A 100 -11.94 -7.64 6.88
CA ALA A 100 -11.06 -8.09 5.81
C ALA A 100 -11.91 -8.43 4.59
N LEU A 101 -11.49 -7.99 3.40
CA LEU A 101 -12.14 -8.32 2.15
C LEU A 101 -11.56 -9.61 1.60
N THR A 102 -12.28 -10.72 1.79
CA THR A 102 -11.85 -12.08 1.46
C THR A 102 -12.69 -12.64 0.32
N LEU A 103 -12.33 -13.81 -0.22
CA LEU A 103 -13.17 -14.52 -1.20
C LEU A 103 -14.60 -14.83 -0.70
N ARG A 104 -14.81 -14.88 0.62
CA ARG A 104 -16.10 -15.23 1.24
C ARG A 104 -17.08 -14.06 1.29
N ASN A 105 -16.59 -12.83 1.38
CA ASN A 105 -17.43 -11.64 1.58
C ASN A 105 -17.26 -10.57 0.48
N THR A 106 -16.51 -10.88 -0.57
CA THR A 106 -16.36 -10.00 -1.75
C THR A 106 -17.21 -10.50 -2.92
N SER A 107 -17.54 -9.57 -3.82
CA SER A 107 -18.23 -9.84 -5.09
C SER A 107 -17.61 -8.99 -6.21
N GLY A 108 -18.06 -9.20 -7.45
CA GLY A 108 -17.62 -8.42 -8.60
C GLY A 108 -16.10 -8.42 -8.82
N LYS A 109 -15.53 -7.25 -9.12
CA LYS A 109 -14.11 -7.13 -9.51
C LYS A 109 -13.13 -7.48 -8.40
N ILE A 110 -13.44 -7.20 -7.14
CA ILE A 110 -12.56 -7.61 -6.03
C ILE A 110 -12.51 -9.14 -5.94
N LYS A 111 -13.65 -9.82 -6.06
CA LYS A 111 -13.68 -11.30 -6.09
C LYS A 111 -12.93 -11.87 -7.30
N GLU A 112 -13.07 -11.25 -8.48
CA GLU A 112 -12.30 -11.64 -9.66
C GLU A 112 -10.79 -11.46 -9.46
N LEU A 113 -10.36 -10.34 -8.85
CA LEU A 113 -8.96 -10.07 -8.53
C LEU A 113 -8.41 -11.12 -7.55
N LEU A 114 -9.15 -11.41 -6.48
CA LEU A 114 -8.77 -12.43 -5.50
C LEU A 114 -8.65 -13.83 -6.12
N ASN A 115 -9.57 -14.22 -7.01
CA ASN A 115 -9.48 -15.52 -7.71
C ASN A 115 -8.28 -15.62 -8.67
N LYS A 116 -7.82 -14.49 -9.21
CA LYS A 116 -6.69 -14.43 -10.14
C LYS A 116 -5.36 -14.17 -9.46
N ALA A 117 -5.38 -13.84 -8.16
CA ALA A 117 -4.17 -13.53 -7.43
C ALA A 117 -3.24 -14.76 -7.42
N PRO A 118 -1.98 -14.62 -7.85
CA PRO A 118 -1.04 -15.72 -7.78
C PRO A 118 -0.76 -16.03 -6.32
N ILE A 119 -1.23 -17.19 -5.85
CA ILE A 119 -0.85 -17.73 -4.56
C ILE A 119 0.58 -18.26 -4.72
N LYS A 120 1.55 -17.37 -4.55
CA LYS A 120 2.95 -17.78 -4.36
C LYS A 120 3.19 -17.98 -2.88
N THR A 121 3.55 -19.19 -2.52
CA THR A 121 4.15 -19.46 -1.22
C THR A 121 5.42 -18.63 -1.04
N ASN A 122 5.83 -18.38 0.21
CA ASN A 122 7.12 -17.75 0.51
C ASN A 122 8.28 -18.46 -0.21
N THR A 123 8.19 -19.79 -0.35
CA THR A 123 9.17 -20.62 -1.06
C THR A 123 9.22 -20.31 -2.55
N GLU A 124 8.07 -20.23 -3.23
CA GLU A 124 8.00 -19.90 -4.66
C GLU A 124 8.41 -18.44 -4.93
N CYS A 125 8.06 -17.53 -4.02
CA CYS A 125 8.54 -16.16 -4.08
C CYS A 125 10.07 -16.14 -3.97
N LEU A 126 10.64 -16.78 -2.95
CA LEU A 126 12.08 -16.89 -2.77
C LEU A 126 12.77 -17.51 -3.99
N GLN A 127 12.24 -18.62 -4.53
CA GLN A 127 12.76 -19.26 -5.74
C GLN A 127 12.71 -18.35 -6.98
N SER A 128 11.70 -17.49 -7.11
CA SER A 128 11.63 -16.58 -8.25
C SER A 128 12.68 -15.46 -8.24
N TRP A 129 13.23 -15.15 -7.06
CA TRP A 129 14.24 -14.10 -6.89
C TRP A 129 15.64 -14.63 -6.62
N THR A 130 15.81 -15.95 -6.42
CA THR A 130 17.11 -16.52 -6.02
C THR A 130 17.44 -17.82 -6.77
N THR A 131 18.74 -18.08 -6.88
CA THR A 131 19.30 -19.34 -7.36
C THR A 131 20.22 -19.93 -6.29
N VAL A 132 20.39 -21.25 -6.29
CA VAL A 132 21.35 -21.92 -5.40
C VAL A 132 22.62 -22.20 -6.19
N GLN A 133 23.74 -21.62 -5.75
CA GLN A 133 25.08 -21.79 -6.32
C GLN A 133 26.05 -22.10 -5.18
N ASP A 134 26.86 -23.15 -5.32
CA ASP A 134 27.83 -23.57 -4.30
C ASP A 134 27.22 -23.79 -2.92
N PHE A 135 26.03 -24.40 -2.86
CA PHE A 135 25.23 -24.59 -1.63
C PHE A 135 24.76 -23.30 -0.94
N GLU A 136 25.00 -22.13 -1.54
CA GLU A 136 24.51 -20.85 -1.06
C GLU A 136 23.38 -20.31 -1.94
N ARG A 137 22.36 -19.74 -1.32
CA ARG A 137 21.27 -19.08 -2.03
C ARG A 137 21.67 -17.64 -2.35
N LYS A 138 21.75 -17.30 -3.63
CA LYS A 138 22.13 -15.98 -4.14
C LYS A 138 20.96 -15.37 -4.93
N LEU A 139 20.86 -14.05 -4.96
CA LEU A 139 19.87 -13.36 -5.78
C LEU A 139 20.12 -13.65 -7.27
N THR A 140 19.05 -13.88 -8.02
CA THR A 140 19.11 -14.12 -9.46
C THR A 140 19.49 -12.82 -10.18
N ARG A 141 20.57 -12.87 -10.97
CA ARG A 141 21.08 -11.71 -11.71
C ARG A 141 20.09 -11.26 -12.79
N SER A 142 19.94 -9.94 -12.93
CA SER A 142 19.10 -9.33 -13.96
C SER A 142 19.58 -7.92 -14.27
N LYS A 143 18.94 -7.25 -15.25
CA LYS A 143 19.20 -5.84 -15.54
C LYS A 143 19.05 -4.93 -14.30
N LYS A 144 18.19 -5.31 -13.36
CA LYS A 144 17.93 -4.59 -12.09
C LYS A 144 18.71 -5.15 -10.89
N VAL A 145 19.33 -6.33 -11.01
CA VAL A 145 20.01 -7.04 -9.91
C VAL A 145 21.40 -7.41 -10.39
N GLN A 146 22.37 -6.56 -10.08
CA GLN A 146 23.76 -6.71 -10.48
C GLN A 146 24.66 -6.96 -9.28
N ASP A 147 25.84 -7.49 -9.53
CA ASP A 147 26.88 -7.53 -8.53
C ASP A 147 27.39 -6.12 -8.22
N VAL A 148 27.64 -5.89 -6.94
CA VAL A 148 28.19 -4.64 -6.44
C VAL A 148 29.64 -4.95 -6.08
N ASP A 149 30.59 -4.31 -6.76
CA ASP A 149 32.00 -4.42 -6.40
C ASP A 149 32.29 -3.79 -5.02
N ASP A 150 33.46 -4.05 -4.48
CA ASP A 150 33.80 -3.62 -3.11
C ASP A 150 33.84 -2.10 -2.95
N LEU A 151 34.17 -1.35 -4.02
CA LEU A 151 34.19 0.11 -4.01
C LEU A 151 32.77 0.66 -3.97
N LEU A 152 31.90 0.21 -4.88
CA LEU A 152 30.50 0.60 -4.93
C LEU A 152 29.77 0.18 -3.64
N ARG A 153 30.12 -0.98 -3.06
CA ARG A 153 29.56 -1.41 -1.78
C ARG A 153 29.98 -0.49 -0.65
N ALA A 154 31.25 -0.10 -0.59
CA ALA A 154 31.75 0.84 0.41
C ALA A 154 31.05 2.20 0.30
N ASP A 155 30.87 2.71 -0.92
CA ASP A 155 30.18 3.98 -1.19
C ASP A 155 28.71 3.92 -0.77
N LEU A 156 27.99 2.86 -1.16
CA LEU A 156 26.59 2.64 -0.76
C LEU A 156 26.44 2.52 0.76
N MET A 157 27.35 1.80 1.42
CA MET A 157 27.35 1.67 2.89
C MET A 157 27.69 2.98 3.60
N HIS A 158 28.56 3.81 3.01
CA HIS A 158 28.85 5.14 3.52
C HIS A 158 27.63 6.06 3.40
N ALA A 159 26.99 6.07 2.22
CA ALA A 159 25.79 6.85 1.96
C ALA A 159 24.63 6.41 2.87
N SER A 160 24.38 5.11 3.03
CA SER A 160 23.31 4.60 3.90
C SER A 160 23.52 4.98 5.36
N LYS A 161 24.75 4.87 5.87
CA LYS A 161 25.10 5.34 7.23
C LYS A 161 24.87 6.83 7.41
N LYS A 162 25.13 7.64 6.37
CA LYS A 162 24.86 9.09 6.40
C LYS A 162 23.36 9.37 6.49
N ILE A 163 22.53 8.65 5.74
CA ILE A 163 21.06 8.75 5.77
C ILE A 163 20.52 8.32 7.13
N LEU A 164 20.95 7.17 7.64
CA LEU A 164 20.53 6.66 8.96
C LEU A 164 20.90 7.61 10.11
N ARG A 165 22.05 8.28 10.02
CA ARG A 165 22.46 9.34 10.97
C ARG A 165 21.66 10.64 10.83
N TYR A 166 21.09 10.89 9.65
CA TYR A 166 20.24 12.05 9.42
C TYR A 166 18.81 11.80 9.95
N ASN A 167 18.29 10.58 9.78
CA ASN A 167 16.95 10.18 10.24
C ASN A 167 16.87 9.88 11.75
N THR A 168 18.00 9.77 12.46
CA THR A 168 18.04 9.62 13.93
C THR A 168 18.13 10.95 14.69
N ARG A 169 18.02 12.09 13.99
CA ARG A 169 18.02 13.44 14.57
C ARG A 169 16.61 14.04 14.75
N TYR A 170 15.56 13.22 14.68
CA TYR A 170 14.19 13.57 15.05
C TYR A 170 13.71 12.65 16.17
#